data_AF-A0ABD2GAF4-F1
#
_entry.id   AF-A0ABD2GAF4-F1
#
_cell.length_a   1.000
_cell.length_b   1.000
_cell.length_c   1.000
_cell.angle_alpha   90.00
_cell.angle_beta   90.00
_cell.angle_gamma   90.00
#
_symmetry.space_group_name_H-M   'P 1'
#
loop_
_entity.id
_entity.type
_entity.pdbx_description
1 polymer ?
#
loop_
_entity_poly.entity_id
_entity_poly.type
_entity_poly.pdbx_seq_one_letter_code
_entity_poly.pdbx_strand_id
1 'polypeptide(L)'
;MKNGDASILLKNVNTNDTGTYECRVITRSNNRRRRDVGNRELVRSTLLSVSEGPEKEIKNEHHQYGDANDEPPGGPGGYAVLGVSVGLVCLVVIVVLVVKCQRARRRDQKSVSMKRKCPN
;
A
#
# COMPACT_ATOMS: atom_id res chain seq x y z
N MET A 1 1.82 -7.70 -0.94
CA MET A 1 2.09 -9.12 -0.66
C MET A 1 3.29 -9.51 -1.51
N LYS A 2 4.41 -9.92 -0.91
CA LYS A 2 5.63 -10.18 -1.70
C LYS A 2 5.57 -11.55 -2.41
N ASN A 3 4.85 -12.52 -1.84
CA ASN A 3 4.83 -13.90 -2.31
C ASN A 3 3.41 -14.49 -2.45
N GLY A 4 2.35 -13.67 -2.35
CA GLY A 4 0.96 -14.16 -2.36
C GLY A 4 0.45 -14.66 -1.01
N ASP A 5 1.29 -14.73 0.02
CA ASP A 5 0.88 -15.10 1.37
C ASP A 5 0.51 -13.88 2.23
N ALA A 6 -0.52 -14.04 3.06
CA ALA A 6 -0.93 -13.11 4.12
C ALA A 6 -0.89 -13.81 5.47
N SER A 7 -0.40 -13.12 6.50
CA SER A 7 -0.39 -13.62 7.87
C SER A 7 -0.94 -12.55 8.81
N ILE A 8 -1.67 -12.95 9.85
CA ILE A 8 -2.25 -12.08 10.87
C ILE A 8 -1.75 -12.53 12.24
N LEU A 9 -1.29 -11.59 13.05
CA LEU A 9 -0.89 -11.82 14.45
C LEU A 9 -1.83 -11.04 15.37
N LEU A 10 -2.54 -11.75 16.25
CA LEU A 10 -3.39 -11.13 17.27
C LEU A 10 -2.57 -10.95 18.55
N LYS A 11 -2.64 -9.76 19.16
CA LYS A 11 -2.02 -9.43 20.44
C LYS A 11 -3.11 -9.08 21.45
N ASN A 12 -2.87 -9.35 22.72
CA ASN A 12 -3.80 -9.03 23.82
C ASN A 12 -5.20 -9.66 23.63
N VAL A 13 -5.23 -10.90 23.14
CA VAL A 13 -6.46 -11.67 22.91
C VAL A 13 -7.14 -11.98 24.25
N ASN A 14 -8.44 -11.74 24.35
CA ASN A 14 -9.25 -12.05 25.52
C ASN A 14 -10.44 -12.96 25.17
N THR A 15 -11.22 -13.34 26.17
CA THR A 15 -12.37 -14.25 26.03
C THR A 15 -13.44 -13.74 25.06
N ASN A 16 -13.61 -12.42 24.93
CA ASN A 16 -14.54 -11.80 23.97
C ASN A 16 -14.08 -11.90 22.52
N ASP A 17 -12.80 -12.22 22.28
CA ASP A 17 -12.27 -12.41 20.93
C ASP A 17 -12.54 -13.83 20.40
N THR A 18 -13.15 -14.71 21.21
CA THR A 18 -13.56 -16.07 20.81
C THR A 18 -14.55 -16.00 19.65
N GLY A 19 -14.26 -16.73 18.57
CA GLY A 19 -15.12 -16.74 17.40
C GLY A 19 -14.47 -17.37 16.17
N THR A 20 -15.23 -17.40 15.09
CA THR A 20 -14.78 -17.93 13.81
C THR A 20 -14.16 -16.81 12.97
N TYR A 21 -12.85 -16.92 12.72
CA TYR A 21 -12.11 -15.99 11.88
C TYR A 21 -12.02 -16.51 10.46
N GLU A 22 -12.41 -15.68 9.51
CA GLU A 22 -12.44 -16.02 8.09
C GLU A 22 -11.46 -15.18 7.28
N CYS A 23 -10.54 -15.85 6.60
CA CYS A 23 -9.74 -15.25 5.55
C CYS A 23 -10.55 -15.27 4.25
N ARG A 24 -10.89 -14.08 3.74
CA ARG A 24 -11.57 -13.91 2.46
C ARG A 24 -10.71 -13.11 1.49
N VAL A 25 -10.63 -13.57 0.25
CA VAL A 25 -9.95 -12.86 -0.84
C VAL A 25 -10.99 -12.21 -1.73
N ILE A 26 -10.76 -10.94 -2.09
CA ILE A 26 -11.59 -10.20 -3.01
C ILE A 26 -10.80 -10.03 -4.29
N THR A 27 -11.22 -10.72 -5.35
CA THR A 27 -10.66 -10.51 -6.68
C THR A 27 -11.53 -9.49 -7.42
N ARG A 28 -10.90 -8.49 -8.03
CA ARG A 28 -11.59 -7.60 -8.97
C ARG A 28 -11.49 -8.22 -10.35
N SER A 29 -12.62 -8.54 -10.97
CA SER A 29 -12.59 -8.93 -12.38
C SER A 29 -12.30 -7.69 -13.23
N ASN A 30 -11.38 -7.82 -14.20
CA ASN A 30 -11.01 -6.74 -15.12
C ASN A 30 -12.08 -6.49 -16.20
N ASN A 31 -13.24 -7.14 -16.09
CA ASN A 31 -14.31 -7.06 -17.06
C ASN A 31 -14.94 -5.66 -17.05
N ARG A 32 -14.63 -4.87 -18.07
CA ARG A 32 -15.16 -3.51 -18.31
C ARG A 32 -16.66 -3.45 -18.63
N ARG A 33 -17.45 -4.44 -18.23
CA ARG A 33 -18.90 -4.46 -18.46
C ARG A 33 -19.62 -4.82 -17.17
N ARG A 34 -20.30 -3.79 -16.65
CA ARG A 34 -21.17 -3.77 -15.48
C ARG A 34 -20.46 -3.91 -14.14
N ARG A 35 -21.07 -3.28 -13.13
CA ARG A 35 -20.66 -3.21 -11.73
C ARG A 35 -20.40 -4.63 -11.21
N ASP A 36 -19.15 -5.07 -11.32
CA ASP A 36 -18.69 -6.33 -10.74
C ASP A 36 -18.61 -6.12 -9.23
N VAL A 37 -19.58 -6.67 -8.52
CA VAL A 37 -19.50 -6.82 -7.07
C VAL A 37 -18.39 -7.83 -6.86
N GLY A 38 -17.18 -7.34 -6.56
CA GLY A 38 -15.98 -8.18 -6.45
C GLY A 38 -16.26 -9.45 -5.68
N ASN A 39 -15.96 -10.60 -6.30
CA ASN A 39 -16.30 -11.90 -5.73
C ASN A 39 -15.49 -12.10 -4.44
N ARG A 40 -16.17 -12.43 -3.34
CA ARG A 40 -15.55 -12.67 -2.02
C ARG A 40 -15.41 -14.18 -1.84
N GLU A 41 -14.21 -14.70 -2.06
CA GLU A 41 -13.91 -16.12 -1.91
C GLU A 41 -13.40 -16.41 -0.50
N LEU A 42 -13.95 -17.43 0.17
CA LEU A 42 -13.47 -17.90 1.48
C LEU A 42 -12.26 -18.82 1.28
N VAL A 43 -11.11 -18.43 1.82
CA VAL A 43 -9.86 -19.20 1.71
C VAL A 43 -9.65 -20.07 2.94
N ARG A 44 -9.90 -19.53 4.13
CA ARG A 44 -9.66 -20.21 5.40
C ARG A 44 -10.70 -19.77 6.42
N SER A 45 -11.22 -20.72 7.18
CA SER A 45 -12.00 -20.46 8.38
C SER A 45 -11.32 -21.15 9.55
N THR A 46 -11.22 -20.49 10.69
CA THR A 46 -10.55 -21.02 11.90
C THR A 46 -11.31 -20.56 13.13
N LEU A 47 -11.66 -21.51 14.00
CA LEU A 47 -12.27 -21.23 15.29
C LEU A 47 -11.17 -20.84 16.29
N LEU A 48 -11.20 -19.60 16.75
CA LEU A 48 -10.40 -19.16 17.88
C LEU A 48 -11.22 -19.37 19.15
N SER A 49 -10.73 -20.24 20.05
CA SER A 49 -11.33 -20.47 21.37
C SER A 49 -10.37 -19.96 22.43
N VAL A 50 -10.84 -19.01 23.23
CA VAL A 50 -10.06 -18.39 24.30
C VAL A 50 -10.79 -18.69 25.61
N SER A 51 -10.15 -19.44 26.49
CA SER A 51 -10.65 -19.71 27.83
C SER A 51 -9.79 -18.98 28.86
N GLU A 52 -10.44 -18.34 29.83
CA GLU A 52 -9.77 -17.94 31.07
C GLU A 52 -9.24 -19.21 31.75
N GLY A 53 -7.91 -19.36 31.76
CA GLY A 53 -7.27 -20.36 32.60
C GLY A 53 -7.43 -19.97 34.07
N PRO A 54 -7.25 -20.91 35.01
CA PRO A 54 -7.18 -20.53 36.42
C PRO A 54 -6.08 -19.48 36.56
N GLU A 55 -6.45 -18.34 37.15
CA GLU A 55 -5.53 -17.27 37.50
C GLU A 55 -4.42 -17.86 38.37
N LYS A 56 -3.30 -18.20 37.75
CA LYS A 56 -2.09 -18.51 38.48
C LYS A 56 -1.50 -17.17 38.86
N GLU A 57 -1.53 -16.88 40.15
CA GLU A 57 -0.76 -15.82 40.78
C GLU A 57 0.67 -15.85 40.22
N ILE A 58 0.96 -14.93 39.30
CA ILE A 58 2.27 -14.80 38.68
C ILE A 58 3.18 -14.28 39.80
N LYS A 59 3.99 -15.16 40.39
CA LYS A 59 5.17 -14.70 41.13
C LYS A 59 6.06 -14.02 40.11
N ASN A 60 6.11 -12.69 40.19
CA ASN A 60 6.90 -11.84 39.31
C ASN A 60 8.38 -12.26 39.40
N GLU A 61 8.84 -13.08 38.46
CA GLU A 61 10.27 -13.21 38.22
C GLU A 61 10.72 -11.90 37.56
N HIS A 62 11.56 -11.19 38.30
CA HIS A 62 12.17 -9.93 37.90
C HIS A 62 13.12 -10.16 36.73
N HIS A 63 12.58 -10.26 35.51
CA HIS A 63 13.32 -10.01 34.30
C HIS A 63 13.39 -8.51 34.09
N GLN A 64 14.50 -7.95 34.58
CA GLN A 64 14.93 -6.60 34.24
C GLN A 64 15.13 -6.52 32.73
N TYR A 65 14.14 -5.99 32.01
CA TYR A 65 14.35 -5.42 30.69
C TYR A 65 14.40 -3.90 30.88
N GLY A 66 15.58 -3.33 30.61
CA GLY A 66 15.94 -1.97 30.97
C GLY A 66 15.00 -0.90 30.41
N ASP A 67 14.69 0.04 31.30
CA ASP A 67 14.14 1.36 31.03
C ASP A 67 15.20 2.24 30.36
N ALA A 68 14.82 2.94 29.29
CA ALA A 68 15.10 4.36 29.13
C ALA A 68 14.52 4.82 27.78
N ASN A 69 13.53 5.71 27.86
CA ASN A 69 13.55 7.06 27.29
C ASN A 69 12.14 7.45 26.84
N ASP A 70 11.39 8.04 27.78
CA ASP A 70 10.36 9.01 27.45
C ASP A 70 10.96 10.17 26.63
N GLU A 71 10.13 10.68 25.72
CA GLU A 71 10.37 11.83 24.86
C GLU A 71 10.85 13.09 25.60
N PRO A 72 11.61 13.97 24.93
CA PRO A 72 11.46 15.40 25.13
C PRO A 72 10.37 15.97 24.19
N PRO A 73 9.44 16.78 24.71
CA PRO A 73 8.51 17.55 23.89
C PRO A 73 9.27 18.72 23.27
N GLY A 74 9.18 18.90 21.95
CA GLY A 74 9.86 20.02 21.32
C GLY A 74 9.62 20.14 19.82
N GLY A 75 8.57 20.87 19.44
CA GLY A 75 8.70 21.72 18.25
C GLY A 75 9.68 22.87 18.54
N PRO A 76 10.06 23.74 17.58
CA PRO A 76 9.56 23.91 16.21
C PRO A 76 10.67 23.87 15.14
N GLY A 77 10.28 23.73 13.87
CA GLY A 77 11.07 24.26 12.74
C GLY A 77 11.60 23.24 11.74
N GLY A 78 11.56 23.65 10.46
CA GLY A 78 11.79 22.84 9.26
C GLY A 78 13.09 22.05 9.27
N TYR A 79 13.14 20.91 8.59
CA TYR A 79 13.12 20.86 7.13
C TYR A 79 12.04 19.91 6.61
N ALA A 80 10.92 20.47 6.14
CA ALA A 80 10.00 19.77 5.27
C ALA A 80 10.70 19.53 3.92
N VAL A 81 11.52 18.48 3.84
CA VAL A 81 11.95 17.96 2.54
C VAL A 81 10.71 17.33 1.95
N LEU A 82 10.07 18.10 1.08
CA LEU A 82 8.91 17.76 0.29
C LEU A 82 9.04 16.33 -0.21
N GLY A 83 8.32 15.42 0.44
CA GLY A 83 8.05 14.09 -0.08
C GLY A 83 7.18 14.24 -1.31
N VAL A 84 7.79 14.69 -2.41
CA VAL A 84 7.20 14.58 -3.74
C VAL A 84 7.00 13.09 -3.89
N SER A 85 5.74 12.66 -3.75
CA SER A 85 5.41 11.24 -3.88
C SER A 85 6.07 10.76 -5.17
N VAL A 86 6.67 9.58 -5.15
CA VAL A 86 7.28 9.00 -6.35
C VAL A 86 6.29 9.08 -7.54
N GLY A 87 4.99 9.05 -7.25
CA GLY A 87 3.92 9.38 -8.18
C GLY A 87 4.02 10.76 -8.85
N LEU A 88 4.22 11.86 -8.11
CA LEU A 88 4.35 13.20 -8.70
C LEU A 88 5.62 13.34 -9.55
N VAL A 89 6.76 12.77 -9.12
CA VAL A 89 7.98 12.73 -9.95
C VAL A 89 7.72 11.96 -11.23
N CYS A 90 7.14 10.76 -11.14
CA CYS A 90 6.79 9.94 -12.30
C CYS A 90 5.82 10.65 -13.24
N LEU A 91 4.80 11.35 -12.72
CA LEU A 91 3.86 12.11 -13.53
C LEU A 91 4.54 13.24 -14.31
N VAL A 92 5.42 14.00 -13.66
CA VAL A 92 6.18 15.08 -14.33
C VAL A 92 7.07 14.51 -15.42
N VAL A 93 7.77 13.40 -15.18
CA VAL A 93 8.60 12.74 -16.19
C VAL A 93 7.76 12.27 -17.39
N ILE A 94 6.61 11.64 -17.15
CA ILE A 94 5.70 11.19 -18.21
C ILE A 94 5.21 12.37 -19.05
N VAL A 95 4.77 13.47 -18.42
CA VAL A 95 4.30 14.67 -19.14
C VAL A 95 5.42 15.26 -20.00
N VAL A 96 6.65 15.35 -19.48
CA VAL A 96 7.80 15.85 -20.24
C VAL A 96 8.12 14.95 -21.44
N LEU A 97 8.08 13.63 -21.28
CA LEU A 97 8.28 12.68 -22.36
C LEU A 97 7.18 12.81 -23.43
N VAL A 98 5.91 12.91 -23.02
CA VAL A 98 4.78 13.10 -23.92
C VAL A 98 4.92 14.42 -24.69
N VAL A 99 5.25 15.54 -24.04
CA VAL A 99 5.45 16.83 -24.71
C VAL A 99 6.64 16.78 -25.66
N LYS A 100 7.76 16.15 -25.27
CA LYS A 100 8.91 15.97 -26.16
C LYS A 100 8.57 15.11 -27.37
N CYS A 101 7.87 13.99 -27.17
CA CYS A 101 7.37 13.13 -28.24
C CYS A 101 6.38 13.85 -29.16
N GLN A 102 5.45 14.62 -28.61
CA GLN A 102 4.52 15.44 -29.39
C GLN A 102 5.25 16.53 -30.18
N ARG A 103 6.24 17.20 -29.59
CA ARG A 103 7.06 18.20 -30.29
C ARG A 103 7.95 17.57 -31.35
N ALA A 104 8.51 16.38 -31.11
CA ALA A 104 9.25 15.61 -32.12
C ALA A 104 8.33 15.24 -33.28
N ARG A 105 7.16 14.64 -33.01
CA ARG A 105 6.15 14.35 -34.03
C ARG A 105 5.67 15.59 -34.77
N ARG A 106 5.47 16.73 -34.10
CA ARG A 106 5.13 18.00 -34.77
C ARG A 106 6.30 18.53 -35.61
N ARG A 107 7.56 18.35 -35.18
CA ARG A 107 8.74 18.68 -35.99
C ARG A 107 8.83 17.78 -37.22
N ASP A 108 8.53 16.49 -37.09
CA ASP A 108 8.46 15.56 -38.22
C ASP A 108 7.28 15.88 -39.14
N GLN A 109 6.13 16.26 -38.61
CA GLN A 109 4.98 16.68 -39.42
C GLN A 109 5.28 18.00 -40.16
N LYS A 110 5.99 18.95 -39.52
CA LYS A 110 6.46 20.18 -40.17
C LYS A 110 7.59 19.92 -41.19
N SER A 111 8.52 18.98 -40.92
CA SER A 111 9.61 18.63 -41.83
C SER A 111 9.10 17.82 -43.04
N VAL A 112 8.12 16.94 -42.86
CA VAL A 112 7.40 16.25 -43.94
C VAL A 112 6.56 17.25 -44.74
N SER A 113 5.94 18.24 -44.11
CA SER A 113 5.23 19.31 -44.82
C SER A 113 6.17 20.24 -45.60
N MET A 114 7.41 20.46 -45.14
CA MET A 114 8.41 21.28 -45.84
C MET A 114 9.14 20.50 -46.95
N LYS A 115 9.33 19.19 -46.80
CA LYS A 115 9.90 18.31 -47.84
C LYS A 115 8.97 18.08 -49.05
N ARG A 116 7.66 18.37 -48.94
CA ARG A 116 6.72 18.31 -50.08
C ARG A 116 6.66 19.62 -50.90
N LYS A 117 7.43 20.65 -50.54
CA LYS A 117 7.38 21.99 -51.16
C LYS A 117 8.61 22.33 -52.02
N CYS A 118 9.41 21.34 -52.42
CA CYS A 118 10.46 21.55 -53.45
C CYS A 118 10.13 20.74 -54.71
N PRO A 119 9.47 21.36 -55.71
CA PRO A 119 9.66 21.01 -57.10
C PRO A 119 10.73 21.94 -57.71
N ASN A 120 11.81 21.35 -58.22
CA ASN A 120 12.38 21.77 -59.50
C ASN A 120 12.23 20.56 -60.43
#